data_AF-A0AB74H3S6-F1
#
_entry.id   AF-A0AB74H3S6-F1
#
_cell.length_a   1.000
_cell.length_b   1.000
_cell.length_c   1.000
_cell.angle_alpha   90.00
_cell.angle_beta   90.00
_cell.angle_gamma   90.00
#
_symmetry.space_group_name_H-M   'P 1'
#
loop_
_entity.id
_entity.type
_entity.pdbx_description
1 polymer ?
#
loop_
_entity_poly.entity_id
_entity_poly.type
_entity_poly.pdbx_seq_one_letter_code
_entity_poly.pdbx_strand_id
1 'polypeptide(L)'
;MKMKKWFGLLFLGLALITLAACGQKTPEDIIKTELKDSYVGYSENPGSDYPFNDGDDVLTFNKKENSITNSQGQMTYFSVIPKEEVPAGTQRVIDELETKLKGTNNFTIIINSTVKNPTKKDSEGAYQIALSDSGKAIRIFELGREPRSFGYYDFSGKAK
;
A
#
# COMPACT_ATOMS: atom_id res chain seq x y z
N MET A 1 21.49 39.95 48.93
CA MET A 1 21.84 38.73 48.17
C MET A 1 21.34 37.52 48.93
N LYS A 2 20.26 36.88 48.45
CA LYS A 2 19.60 35.76 49.16
C LYS A 2 19.53 34.52 48.28
N MET A 3 20.06 33.44 48.84
CA MET A 3 19.77 32.00 48.65
C MET A 3 20.13 31.34 47.31
N LYS A 4 21.17 30.49 47.39
CA LYS A 4 21.43 29.36 46.48
C LYS A 4 20.74 28.10 47.03
N LYS A 5 20.31 27.25 46.07
CA LYS A 5 19.94 25.83 46.16
C LYS A 5 18.50 25.49 46.59
N TRP A 6 17.72 24.91 45.66
CA TRP A 6 17.25 23.51 45.61
C TRP A 6 15.88 23.33 44.92
N PHE A 7 15.61 22.07 44.55
CA PHE A 7 14.43 21.49 43.89
C PHE A 7 14.39 21.69 42.37
N GLY A 8 14.17 20.69 41.53
CA GLY A 8 13.82 19.28 41.66
C GLY A 8 13.55 18.82 40.22
N LEU A 9 14.14 17.70 39.77
CA LEU A 9 13.40 16.47 39.46
C LEU A 9 12.32 16.62 38.36
N LEU A 10 12.38 15.70 37.40
CA LEU A 10 11.34 15.36 36.40
C LEU A 10 11.19 16.28 35.19
N PHE A 11 12.09 16.12 34.23
CA PHE A 11 11.64 15.84 32.87
C PHE A 11 12.42 14.63 32.35
N LEU A 12 12.05 13.45 32.89
CA LEU A 12 12.07 12.22 32.11
C LEU A 12 11.21 12.56 30.88
N GLY A 13 11.87 12.97 29.79
CA GLY A 13 11.26 13.05 28.48
C GLY A 13 10.79 11.65 28.18
N LEU A 14 9.50 11.42 28.42
CA LEU A 14 8.79 10.19 28.17
C LEU A 14 8.89 9.94 26.68
N ALA A 15 9.98 9.29 26.26
CA ALA A 15 10.08 8.64 24.99
C ALA A 15 9.06 7.50 25.03
N LEU A 16 7.78 7.84 24.82
CA LEU A 16 6.78 6.94 24.29
C LEU A 16 7.19 6.67 22.84
N ILE A 17 8.31 5.95 22.68
CA ILE A 17 8.45 5.07 21.54
C ILE A 17 7.44 3.99 21.88
N THR A 18 6.22 4.18 21.40
CA THR A 18 5.29 3.07 21.27
C THR A 18 6.06 2.02 20.49
N LEU A 19 6.58 1.02 21.20
CA LEU A 19 6.77 -0.31 20.66
C LEU A 19 5.43 -0.59 19.99
N ALA A 20 5.37 -0.38 18.67
CA ALA A 20 4.31 -0.92 17.86
C ALA A 20 4.46 -2.41 18.08
N ALA A 21 3.68 -2.94 19.01
CA ALA A 21 3.52 -4.35 19.20
C ALA A 21 3.31 -4.91 17.79
N CYS A 22 4.07 -5.94 17.44
CA CYS A 22 3.98 -6.68 16.18
C CYS A 22 2.62 -7.42 16.07
N GLY A 23 1.51 -6.74 16.36
CA GLY A 23 0.17 -7.16 15.97
C GLY A 23 0.03 -6.81 14.49
N GLN A 24 -0.13 -7.83 13.67
CA GLN A 24 -0.39 -7.68 12.25
C GLN A 24 -1.69 -6.87 12.09
N LYS A 25 -1.58 -5.63 11.60
CA LYS A 25 -2.74 -4.75 11.40
C LYS A 25 -3.67 -5.36 10.35
N THR A 26 -4.97 -5.20 10.53
CA THR A 26 -5.93 -5.59 9.51
C THR A 26 -5.78 -4.69 8.28
N PRO A 27 -6.13 -5.15 7.07
CA PRO A 27 -6.12 -4.29 5.89
C PRO A 27 -6.96 -3.02 6.07
N GLU A 28 -8.11 -3.08 6.75
CA GLU A 28 -8.94 -1.92 7.04
C GLU A 28 -8.19 -0.89 7.90
N ASP A 29 -7.45 -1.34 8.92
CA ASP A 29 -6.66 -0.47 9.78
C ASP A 29 -5.48 0.13 9.01
N ILE A 30 -4.83 -0.66 8.14
CA ILE A 30 -3.74 -0.18 7.28
C ILE A 30 -4.24 0.93 6.34
N ILE A 31 -5.39 0.72 5.68
CA ILE A 31 -5.99 1.72 4.77
C ILE A 31 -6.36 2.99 5.53
N LYS A 32 -6.95 2.87 6.72
CA LYS A 32 -7.38 4.03 7.51
C LYS A 32 -6.22 4.82 8.12
N THR A 33 -5.15 4.15 8.55
CA THR A 33 -4.12 4.77 9.40
C THR A 33 -2.78 4.98 8.71
N GLU A 34 -2.42 4.17 7.71
CA GLU A 34 -1.10 4.21 7.09
C GLU A 34 -1.13 4.64 5.63
N LEU A 35 -2.08 4.14 4.83
CA LEU A 35 -2.21 4.50 3.42
C LEU A 35 -2.44 6.01 3.27
N LYS A 36 -1.47 6.67 2.63
CA LYS A 36 -1.53 8.11 2.35
C LYS A 36 -2.39 8.37 1.13
N ASP A 37 -2.85 9.61 1.02
CA ASP A 37 -3.80 10.00 -0.03
C ASP A 37 -3.15 10.04 -1.41
N SER A 38 -1.82 10.22 -1.50
CA SER A 38 -1.11 10.14 -2.78
C SER A 38 0.34 9.73 -2.63
N TYR A 39 0.88 9.12 -3.68
CA TYR A 39 2.27 8.71 -3.80
C TYR A 39 2.83 9.12 -5.16
N VAL A 40 3.99 9.76 -5.15
CA VAL A 40 4.79 10.04 -6.36
C VAL A 40 5.80 8.92 -6.51
N GLY A 41 5.89 8.32 -7.68
CA GLY A 41 6.76 7.16 -7.88
C GLY A 41 6.94 6.78 -9.33
N TYR A 42 7.50 5.59 -9.53
CA TYR A 42 7.89 5.09 -10.83
C TYR A 42 7.60 3.58 -10.94
N SER A 43 7.20 3.13 -12.13
CA SER A 43 7.23 1.72 -12.53
C SER A 43 7.95 1.59 -13.87
N GLU A 44 8.82 0.59 -14.01
CA GLU A 44 9.52 0.33 -15.28
C GLU A 44 8.57 -0.25 -16.35
N ASN A 45 7.58 -1.02 -15.94
CA ASN A 45 6.63 -1.70 -16.82
C ASN A 45 5.20 -1.32 -16.45
N PRO A 46 4.26 -1.25 -17.40
CA PRO A 46 2.87 -0.96 -17.12
C PRO A 46 2.15 -2.19 -16.54
N GLY A 47 1.06 -1.94 -15.83
CA GLY A 47 0.10 -2.98 -15.43
C GLY A 47 -0.80 -3.38 -16.59
N SER A 48 -1.60 -4.43 -16.39
CA SER A 48 -2.66 -4.82 -17.35
C SER A 48 -3.69 -3.72 -17.56
N ASP A 49 -3.98 -2.97 -16.50
CA ASP A 49 -5.14 -2.11 -16.40
C ASP A 49 -4.78 -0.71 -15.92
N TYR A 50 -5.59 0.26 -16.33
CA TYR A 50 -5.51 1.59 -15.76
C TYR A 50 -5.91 1.56 -14.28
N PRO A 51 -5.31 2.40 -13.42
CA PRO A 51 -4.45 3.54 -13.74
C PRO A 51 -2.93 3.24 -13.73
N PHE A 52 -2.52 1.98 -13.86
CA PHE A 52 -1.15 1.55 -13.58
C PHE A 52 -0.21 1.67 -14.80
N ASN A 53 0.23 2.90 -15.09
CA ASN A 53 1.15 3.18 -16.20
C ASN A 53 2.63 3.00 -15.80
N ASP A 54 3.47 2.70 -16.79
CA ASP A 54 4.92 2.83 -16.65
C ASP A 54 5.36 4.30 -16.61
N GLY A 55 6.62 4.51 -16.22
CA GLY A 55 7.19 5.84 -16.06
C GLY A 55 6.87 6.46 -14.70
N ASP A 56 7.17 7.77 -14.60
CA ASP A 56 6.87 8.58 -13.43
C ASP A 56 5.37 8.88 -13.34
N ASP A 57 4.78 8.69 -12.17
CA ASP A 57 3.36 8.94 -11.95
C ASP A 57 3.05 9.39 -10.52
N VAL A 58 1.83 9.88 -10.34
CA VAL A 58 1.22 10.16 -9.04
C VAL A 58 -0.05 9.35 -8.90
N LEU A 59 -0.04 8.35 -8.02
CA LEU A 59 -1.22 7.58 -7.67
C LEU A 59 -1.92 8.23 -6.47
N THR A 60 -3.18 8.61 -6.66
CA THR A 60 -4.04 9.22 -5.65
C THR A 60 -5.09 8.20 -5.20
N PHE A 61 -5.16 7.96 -3.89
CA PHE A 61 -6.06 7.00 -3.26
C PHE A 61 -7.25 7.73 -2.63
N ASN A 62 -8.46 7.48 -3.14
CA ASN A 62 -9.69 7.87 -2.47
C ASN A 62 -10.16 6.72 -1.57
N LYS A 63 -9.79 6.78 -0.29
CA LYS A 63 -10.14 5.76 0.72
C LYS A 63 -11.63 5.69 1.06
N LYS A 64 -12.41 6.71 0.73
CA LYS A 64 -13.86 6.73 0.99
C LYS A 64 -14.61 5.98 -0.12
N GLU A 65 -14.19 6.18 -1.35
CA GLU A 65 -14.81 5.57 -2.54
C GLU A 65 -14.11 4.28 -2.98
N ASN A 66 -13.02 3.90 -2.27
CA ASN A 66 -12.10 2.83 -2.66
C ASN A 66 -11.72 2.91 -4.14
N SER A 67 -11.12 4.04 -4.53
CA SER A 67 -10.62 4.23 -5.89
C SER A 67 -9.18 4.72 -5.92
N ILE A 68 -8.51 4.46 -7.04
CA ILE A 68 -7.14 4.89 -7.34
C ILE A 68 -7.20 5.68 -8.65
N THR A 69 -6.56 6.84 -8.69
CA THR A 69 -6.47 7.68 -9.89
C THR A 69 -5.01 8.07 -10.14
N ASN A 70 -4.55 8.01 -11.39
CA ASN A 70 -3.22 8.49 -11.76
C ASN A 70 -3.17 9.96 -12.16
N SER A 71 -1.98 10.48 -12.47
CA SER A 71 -1.77 11.87 -12.91
C SER A 71 -2.49 12.23 -14.22
N GLN A 72 -2.86 11.23 -15.02
CA GLN A 72 -3.60 11.40 -16.28
C GLN A 72 -5.13 11.39 -16.08
N GLY A 73 -5.60 11.23 -14.84
CA GLY A 73 -7.03 11.19 -14.52
C GLY A 73 -7.70 9.84 -14.81
N GLN A 74 -6.94 8.81 -15.17
CA GLN A 74 -7.46 7.45 -15.31
C GLN A 74 -7.72 6.87 -13.92
N MET A 75 -8.79 6.10 -13.76
CA MET A 75 -9.27 5.67 -12.45
C MET A 75 -9.76 4.23 -12.47
N THR A 76 -9.55 3.51 -11.36
CA THR A 76 -10.19 2.24 -11.06
C THR A 76 -10.76 2.23 -9.65
N TYR A 77 -11.82 1.44 -9.43
CA TYR A 77 -12.23 1.06 -8.08
C TYR A 77 -11.43 -0.16 -7.62
N PHE A 78 -11.35 -0.34 -6.30
CA PHE A 78 -10.72 -1.50 -5.68
C PHE A 78 -11.52 -2.04 -4.50
N SER A 79 -11.32 -3.31 -4.21
CA SER A 79 -11.73 -3.96 -2.95
C SER A 79 -10.53 -4.68 -2.37
N VAL A 80 -10.41 -4.67 -1.05
CA VAL A 80 -9.48 -5.57 -0.37
C VAL A 80 -10.09 -6.96 -0.32
N ILE A 81 -9.29 -7.98 -0.59
CA ILE A 81 -9.68 -9.37 -0.38
C ILE A 81 -8.82 -10.01 0.71
N PRO A 82 -9.40 -10.87 1.57
CA PRO A 82 -8.64 -11.63 2.56
C PRO A 82 -7.80 -12.70 1.86
N LYS A 83 -6.74 -13.17 2.52
CA LYS A 83 -5.77 -14.12 1.95
C LYS A 83 -6.45 -15.41 1.47
N GLU A 84 -7.45 -15.87 2.21
CA GLU A 84 -8.21 -17.09 1.94
C GLU A 84 -9.02 -17.00 0.63
N GLU A 85 -9.25 -15.78 0.15
CA GLU A 85 -9.98 -15.51 -1.08
C GLU A 85 -9.08 -15.28 -2.29
N VAL A 86 -7.75 -15.22 -2.10
CA VAL A 86 -6.77 -15.09 -3.17
C VAL A 86 -6.66 -16.42 -3.94
N PRO A 87 -6.82 -16.43 -5.28
CA PRO A 87 -6.65 -17.64 -6.07
C PRO A 87 -5.25 -18.24 -5.92
N ALA A 88 -5.12 -19.58 -5.95
CA ALA A 88 -3.84 -20.26 -5.72
C ALA A 88 -2.71 -19.81 -6.69
N GLY A 89 -3.03 -19.55 -7.96
CA GLY A 89 -2.06 -19.02 -8.93
C GLY A 89 -1.54 -17.63 -8.55
N THR A 90 -2.41 -16.78 -8.03
CA THR A 90 -2.09 -15.44 -7.50
C THR A 90 -1.30 -15.54 -6.20
N GLN A 91 -1.67 -16.47 -5.31
CA GLN A 91 -0.98 -16.70 -4.05
C GLN A 91 0.49 -17.11 -4.25
N ARG A 92 0.78 -17.95 -5.26
CA ARG A 92 2.15 -18.32 -5.62
C ARG A 92 3.03 -17.08 -5.90
N VAL A 93 2.48 -16.09 -6.58
CA VAL A 93 3.20 -14.84 -6.89
C VAL A 93 3.46 -14.03 -5.61
N ILE A 94 2.50 -13.99 -4.69
CA ILE A 94 2.70 -13.36 -3.38
C ILE A 94 3.82 -14.05 -2.60
N ASP A 95 3.87 -15.38 -2.64
CA ASP A 95 4.91 -16.17 -1.98
C ASP A 95 6.30 -15.89 -2.58
N GLU A 96 6.41 -15.74 -3.91
CA GLU A 96 7.65 -15.29 -4.58
C GLU A 96 8.09 -13.88 -4.16
N LEU A 97 7.15 -13.03 -3.74
CA LEU A 97 7.40 -11.68 -3.25
C LEU A 97 7.71 -11.62 -1.74
N GLU A 98 7.71 -12.75 -1.01
CA GLU A 98 7.82 -12.77 0.47
C GLU A 98 8.99 -11.91 0.99
N THR A 99 10.17 -12.04 0.38
CA THR A 99 11.35 -11.26 0.77
C THR A 99 11.17 -9.75 0.59
N LYS A 100 10.44 -9.34 -0.45
CA LYS A 100 10.09 -7.94 -0.73
C LYS A 100 9.00 -7.41 0.19
N LEU A 101 8.13 -8.28 0.71
CA LEU A 101 7.02 -7.94 1.61
C LEU A 101 7.43 -7.95 3.08
N LYS A 102 8.55 -8.60 3.42
CA LYS A 102 9.06 -8.68 4.78
C LYS A 102 9.26 -7.29 5.40
N GLY A 103 8.70 -7.08 6.59
CA GLY A 103 8.79 -5.80 7.30
C GLY A 103 7.87 -4.71 6.75
N THR A 104 6.91 -5.06 5.88
CA THR A 104 5.89 -4.15 5.36
C THR A 104 4.51 -4.50 5.90
N ASN A 105 3.64 -3.50 6.05
CA ASN A 105 2.22 -3.71 6.19
C ASN A 105 1.62 -3.85 4.79
N ASN A 106 1.04 -5.00 4.48
CA ASN A 106 0.64 -5.32 3.12
C ASN A 106 -0.74 -5.98 3.06
N PHE A 107 -1.41 -5.80 1.93
CA PHE A 107 -2.74 -6.32 1.66
C PHE A 107 -2.96 -6.49 0.15
N THR A 108 -3.85 -7.41 -0.21
CA THR A 108 -4.20 -7.68 -1.60
C THR A 108 -5.47 -6.92 -1.98
N ILE A 109 -5.45 -6.30 -3.16
CA ILE A 109 -6.63 -5.69 -3.75
C ILE A 109 -7.01 -6.37 -5.07
N ILE A 110 -8.30 -6.36 -5.38
CA ILE A 110 -8.83 -6.58 -6.71
C ILE A 110 -9.38 -5.26 -7.25
N ILE A 111 -9.35 -5.08 -8.56
CA ILE A 111 -9.77 -3.84 -9.21
C ILE A 111 -10.87 -4.06 -10.25
N ASN A 112 -11.65 -3.02 -10.51
CA ASN A 112 -12.52 -2.93 -11.67
C ASN A 112 -12.71 -1.45 -12.07
N SER A 113 -12.64 -1.18 -13.36
CA SER A 113 -12.73 0.16 -13.95
C SER A 113 -14.12 0.82 -13.88
N THR A 114 -15.17 0.03 -13.64
CA THR A 114 -16.58 0.50 -13.68
C THR A 114 -17.39 0.17 -12.43
N VAL A 115 -17.12 -0.95 -11.76
CA VAL A 115 -17.87 -1.47 -10.62
C VAL A 115 -17.26 -0.98 -9.32
N LYS A 116 -18.01 -0.20 -8.54
CA LYS A 116 -17.62 0.19 -7.18
C LYS A 116 -17.58 -1.02 -6.25
N ASN A 117 -16.55 -1.09 -5.41
CA ASN A 117 -16.32 -2.21 -4.48
C ASN A 117 -16.42 -3.57 -5.20
N PRO A 118 -15.58 -3.83 -6.22
CA PRO A 118 -15.67 -5.04 -7.02
C PRO A 118 -15.57 -6.31 -6.15
N THR A 119 -16.27 -7.36 -6.57
CA THR A 119 -16.09 -8.70 -6.03
C THR A 119 -15.15 -9.50 -6.93
N LYS A 120 -14.77 -10.72 -6.51
CA LYS A 120 -13.92 -11.60 -7.34
C LYS A 120 -14.49 -11.88 -8.73
N LYS A 121 -15.82 -11.85 -8.88
CA LYS A 121 -16.47 -12.07 -10.18
C LYS A 121 -16.34 -10.86 -11.12
N ASP A 122 -16.16 -9.68 -10.54
CA ASP A 122 -16.03 -8.41 -11.26
C ASP A 122 -14.55 -8.06 -11.49
N SER A 123 -13.61 -8.81 -10.92
CA SER A 123 -12.19 -8.47 -10.93
C SER A 123 -11.61 -8.44 -12.35
N GLU A 124 -11.05 -7.30 -12.73
CA GLU A 124 -10.25 -7.14 -13.96
C GLU A 124 -8.77 -7.47 -13.69
N GLY A 125 -8.29 -7.19 -12.47
CA GLY A 125 -6.91 -7.45 -12.07
C GLY A 125 -6.75 -7.53 -10.55
N ALA A 126 -5.60 -8.05 -10.12
CA ALA A 126 -5.24 -8.17 -8.70
C ALA A 126 -3.83 -7.64 -8.45
N TYR A 127 -3.66 -6.91 -7.34
CA TYR A 127 -2.43 -6.23 -6.96
C TYR A 127 -2.12 -6.42 -5.48
N GLN A 128 -0.84 -6.55 -5.15
CA GLN A 128 -0.36 -6.53 -3.76
C GLN A 128 0.17 -5.15 -3.43
N ILE A 129 -0.40 -4.51 -2.41
CA ILE A 129 0.08 -3.23 -1.87
C ILE A 129 0.95 -3.52 -0.65
N ALA A 130 2.13 -2.92 -0.59
CA ALA A 130 3.06 -3.01 0.52
C ALA A 130 3.48 -1.62 1.00
N LEU A 131 3.22 -1.33 2.27
CA LEU A 131 3.54 -0.06 2.92
C LEU A 131 4.70 -0.23 3.90
N SER A 132 5.64 0.71 3.84
CA SER A 132 6.78 0.79 4.76
C SER A 132 6.99 2.23 5.21
N ASP A 133 7.92 2.43 6.16
CA ASP A 133 8.22 3.76 6.72
C ASP A 133 6.94 4.48 7.22
N SER A 134 6.12 3.76 7.99
CA SER A 134 4.83 4.25 8.50
C SER A 134 3.88 4.78 7.41
N GLY A 135 3.89 4.11 6.26
CA GLY A 135 3.09 4.45 5.09
C GLY A 135 3.69 5.53 4.20
N LYS A 136 4.87 6.09 4.51
CA LYS A 136 5.54 7.08 3.66
C LYS A 136 6.12 6.48 2.38
N ALA A 137 6.28 5.16 2.33
CA ALA A 137 6.73 4.45 1.15
C ALA A 137 5.73 3.35 0.78
N ILE A 138 5.43 3.26 -0.52
CA ILE A 138 4.53 2.25 -1.09
C ILE A 138 5.27 1.45 -2.16
N ARG A 139 4.96 0.15 -2.23
CA ARG A 139 5.15 -0.65 -3.44
C ARG A 139 3.85 -1.30 -3.87
N ILE A 140 3.61 -1.38 -5.17
CA ILE A 140 2.42 -2.00 -5.76
C ILE A 140 2.87 -3.01 -6.80
N PHE A 141 2.57 -4.28 -6.56
CA PHE A 141 2.95 -5.38 -7.44
C PHE A 141 1.73 -5.91 -8.18
N GLU A 142 1.82 -6.03 -9.49
CA GLU A 142 0.84 -6.80 -10.26
C GLU A 142 0.99 -8.30 -9.95
N LEU A 143 -0.15 -8.94 -9.67
CA LEU A 143 -0.23 -10.36 -9.34
C LEU A 143 -0.64 -11.22 -10.53
N GLY A 144 -1.21 -10.63 -11.57
CA GLY A 144 -1.39 -11.28 -12.88
C GLY A 144 -0.03 -11.56 -13.52
N ARG A 145 0.24 -12.82 -13.87
CA ARG A 145 1.53 -13.26 -14.46
C ARG A 145 1.36 -13.99 -15.78
N GLU A 146 0.39 -13.53 -16.57
CA GLU A 146 0.27 -13.96 -17.96
C GLU A 146 1.57 -13.64 -18.72
N PRO A 147 2.08 -14.55 -19.57
CA PRO A 147 3.34 -14.33 -20.28
C PRO A 147 3.37 -12.99 -21.04
N ARG A 148 4.44 -12.21 -20.85
CA ARG A 148 4.69 -10.94 -21.53
C ARG A 148 6.09 -10.87 -22.11
N SER A 149 6.25 -10.05 -23.15
CA SER A 149 7.56 -9.74 -23.75
C SER A 149 8.37 -8.73 -22.92
N PHE A 150 7.75 -8.14 -21.89
CA PHE A 150 8.33 -7.18 -20.95
C PHE A 150 8.02 -7.61 -19.51
N GLY A 151 8.45 -6.83 -18.52
CA GLY A 151 8.22 -7.12 -17.11
C GLY A 151 6.76 -6.92 -16.66
N TYR A 152 6.57 -6.90 -15.35
CA TYR A 152 5.26 -6.66 -14.73
C TYR A 152 5.32 -5.40 -13.88
N TYR A 153 4.16 -4.81 -13.59
CA TYR A 153 4.07 -3.63 -12.75
C TYR A 153 4.69 -3.88 -11.36
N ASP A 154 5.67 -3.05 -10.98
CA ASP A 154 6.33 -2.99 -9.67
C ASP A 154 6.57 -1.51 -9.37
N PHE A 155 5.48 -0.79 -9.06
CA PHE A 155 5.55 0.63 -8.75
C PHE A 155 6.18 0.84 -7.39
N SER A 156 7.10 1.79 -7.31
CA SER A 156 7.73 2.24 -6.07
C SER A 156 7.51 3.73 -5.90
N GLY A 157 6.88 4.13 -4.79
CA GLY A 157 6.53 5.53 -4.56
C GLY A 157 6.75 6.03 -3.13
N LYS A 158 6.80 7.35 -2.99
CA LYS A 158 6.87 8.08 -1.73
C LYS A 158 5.64 8.97 -1.57
N ALA A 159 5.15 9.06 -0.34
CA ALA A 159 4.02 9.91 -0.01
C ALA A 159 4.35 11.38 -0.32
N LYS A 160 3.38 12.09 -0.90
CA LYS A 160 3.47 13.53 -1.20
C LYS A 160 3.21 14.38 0.05
#